data_AF-A0AA48KBS3-F1
#
_entry.id   AF-A0AA48KBS3-F1
#
_cell.length_a   1.000
_cell.length_b   1.000
_cell.length_c   1.000
_cell.angle_alpha   90.00
_cell.angle_beta   90.00
_cell.angle_gamma   90.00
#
_symmetry.space_group_name_H-M   'P 1'
#
loop_
_entity.id
_entity.type
_entity.pdbx_description
1 polymer ?
#
loop_
_entity_poly.entity_id
_entity_poly.type
_entity_poly.pdbx_seq_one_letter_code
_entity_poly.pdbx_strand_id
1 'polypeptide(L)'
;MKIPENLREIVDRLGSAMVQALAKDEETRALARAIQDKGFDIALVLEATVALHRREEEEDTAPGFTLPGASEDDGQWSESDKAFLRTFRISM
;
A
#
# COMPACT_ATOMS: atom_id res chain seq x y z
N MET A 1 -6.23 19.13 2.86
CA MET A 1 -4.95 19.41 2.15
C MET A 1 -5.23 19.28 0.65
N LYS A 2 -4.94 20.28 -0.19
CA LYS A 2 -5.12 20.13 -1.65
C LYS A 2 -3.97 19.29 -2.20
N ILE A 3 -4.29 18.16 -2.81
CA ILE A 3 -3.30 17.33 -3.51
C ILE A 3 -2.77 18.15 -4.70
N PRO A 4 -1.45 18.28 -4.88
CA PRO A 4 -0.87 18.93 -6.05
C PRO A 4 -1.38 18.29 -7.34
N GLU A 5 -1.76 19.08 -8.34
CA GLU A 5 -2.35 18.59 -9.60
C GLU A 5 -1.45 17.55 -10.30
N ASN A 6 -0.12 17.76 -10.25
CA ASN A 6 0.87 16.82 -10.76
C ASN A 6 0.87 15.48 -10.00
N LEU A 7 0.66 15.49 -8.69
CA LEU A 7 0.56 14.27 -7.90
C LEU A 7 -0.73 13.52 -8.22
N ARG A 8 -1.85 14.24 -8.45
CA ARG A 8 -3.11 13.62 -8.86
C ARG A 8 -2.98 12.87 -10.19
N GLU A 9 -2.36 13.47 -11.20
CA GLU A 9 -2.14 12.80 -12.49
C GLU A 9 -1.28 11.54 -12.36
N ILE A 10 -0.25 11.59 -11.52
CA ILE A 10 0.62 10.42 -11.28
C ILE A 10 -0.18 9.28 -10.61
N VAL A 11 -0.97 9.61 -9.60
CA VAL A 11 -1.82 8.64 -8.88
C VAL A 11 -2.85 8.02 -9.83
N ASP A 12 -3.53 8.83 -10.64
CA ASP A 12 -4.54 8.34 -11.59
C ASP A 12 -3.93 7.40 -12.64
N ARG A 13 -2.74 7.75 -13.16
CA ARG A 13 -2.02 6.91 -14.14
C ARG A 13 -1.56 5.59 -13.54
N LEU A 14 -1.02 5.61 -12.32
CA LEU A 14 -0.61 4.40 -11.61
C LEU A 14 -1.81 3.49 -11.35
N GLY A 15 -2.89 4.02 -10.77
CA GLY A 15 -4.11 3.26 -10.50
C GLY A 15 -4.71 2.64 -11.77
N SER A 16 -4.77 3.40 -12.86
CA SER A 16 -5.25 2.91 -14.14
C SER A 16 -4.39 1.76 -14.69
N ALA A 17 -3.06 1.86 -14.59
CA ALA A 17 -2.15 0.81 -15.02
C ALA A 17 -2.31 -0.47 -14.19
N MET A 18 -2.47 -0.35 -12.87
CA MET A 18 -2.70 -1.49 -11.97
C MET A 18 -4.02 -2.21 -12.25
N VAL A 19 -5.11 -1.45 -12.42
CA VAL A 19 -6.42 -2.02 -12.79
C VAL A 19 -6.33 -2.72 -14.14
N GLN A 20 -5.61 -2.14 -15.11
CA GLN A 20 -5.41 -2.76 -16.41
C GLN A 20 -4.62 -4.07 -16.29
N ALA A 21 -3.58 -4.12 -15.46
CA ALA A 21 -2.81 -5.34 -15.20
C ALA A 21 -3.71 -6.44 -14.61
N LEU A 22 -4.48 -6.12 -13.57
CA LEU A 22 -5.45 -7.05 -12.95
C LEU A 22 -6.54 -7.53 -13.93
N ALA A 23 -6.94 -6.69 -14.88
CA ALA A 23 -7.96 -7.04 -15.86
C ALA A 23 -7.43 -7.92 -16.99
N LYS A 24 -6.22 -7.64 -17.50
CA LYS A 24 -5.70 -8.25 -18.73
C LYS A 24 -4.72 -9.40 -18.50
N ASP A 25 -4.09 -9.48 -17.34
CA ASP A 25 -3.15 -10.54 -17.00
C ASP A 25 -3.78 -11.55 -16.03
N GLU A 26 -3.95 -12.79 -16.51
CA GLU A 26 -4.56 -13.87 -15.72
C GLU A 26 -3.70 -14.24 -14.52
N GLU A 27 -2.38 -14.22 -14.67
CA GLU A 27 -1.45 -14.55 -13.58
C GLU A 27 -1.55 -13.53 -12.45
N THR A 28 -1.47 -12.23 -12.76
CA THR A 28 -1.65 -11.14 -11.78
C THR A 28 -3.01 -11.24 -11.09
N ARG A 29 -4.09 -11.54 -11.84
CA ARG A 29 -5.42 -11.73 -11.25
C ARG A 29 -5.49 -12.93 -10.31
N ALA A 30 -4.91 -14.07 -10.69
CA ALA A 30 -4.89 -15.27 -9.87
C ALA A 30 -4.11 -15.05 -8.57
N LEU A 31 -2.96 -14.37 -8.65
CA LEU A 31 -2.16 -14.02 -7.48
C LEU A 31 -2.90 -13.03 -6.56
N ALA A 32 -3.49 -11.98 -7.11
CA ALA A 32 -4.30 -11.03 -6.37
C ALA A 32 -5.45 -11.71 -5.63
N ARG A 33 -6.13 -12.65 -6.30
CA ARG A 33 -7.20 -13.45 -5.70
C ARG A 33 -6.68 -14.36 -4.59
N ALA A 34 -5.54 -15.01 -4.78
CA ALA A 34 -4.93 -15.86 -3.76
C ALA A 34 -4.53 -15.08 -2.50
N ILE A 35 -4.11 -13.82 -2.65
CA ILE A 35 -3.83 -12.89 -1.52
C ILE A 35 -5.14 -12.57 -0.79
N GLN A 36 -6.19 -12.19 -1.52
CA GLN A 36 -7.49 -11.87 -0.94
C GLN A 36 -8.17 -13.05 -0.25
N ASP A 37 -8.08 -14.25 -0.84
CA ASP A 37 -8.66 -15.49 -0.27
C ASP A 37 -7.97 -15.88 1.06
N LYS A 38 -6.75 -15.38 1.31
CA LYS A 38 -6.05 -15.51 2.60
C LYS A 38 -6.42 -14.41 3.62
N GLY A 39 -7.29 -13.48 3.23
CA GLY A 39 -7.77 -12.38 4.07
C GLY A 39 -6.86 -11.14 4.08
N PHE A 40 -5.92 -11.02 3.14
CA PHE A 40 -5.01 -9.86 3.07
C PHE A 40 -5.51 -8.80 2.09
N ASP A 41 -5.26 -7.53 2.44
CA ASP A 41 -5.54 -6.38 1.57
C ASP A 41 -4.42 -6.21 0.54
N ILE A 42 -4.80 -6.17 -0.75
CA ILE A 42 -3.85 -6.02 -1.87
C ILE A 42 -3.07 -4.71 -1.77
N ALA A 43 -3.70 -3.60 -1.38
CA ALA A 43 -3.01 -2.31 -1.27
C ALA A 43 -1.93 -2.38 -0.19
N LEU A 44 -2.25 -2.97 0.97
CA LEU A 44 -1.29 -3.14 2.06
C LEU A 44 -0.14 -4.08 1.69
N VAL A 45 -0.43 -5.17 0.97
CA VAL A 45 0.61 -6.10 0.50
C VAL A 45 1.54 -5.43 -0.51
N LEU A 46 1.02 -4.58 -1.39
CA LEU A 46 1.84 -3.83 -2.33
C LEU A 46 2.73 -2.80 -1.61
N GLU A 47 2.20 -2.08 -0.64
CA GLU A 47 2.98 -1.16 0.19
C GLU A 47 4.09 -1.89 0.97
N ALA A 48 3.75 -3.02 1.60
CA ALA A 48 4.70 -3.86 2.31
C ALA A 48 5.81 -4.37 1.39
N THR A 49 5.46 -4.77 0.16
CA THR A 49 6.44 -5.23 -0.84
C THR A 49 7.43 -4.12 -1.20
N VAL A 50 6.97 -2.88 -1.41
CA VAL A 50 7.87 -1.74 -1.66
C VAL A 50 8.75 -1.43 -0.44
N ALA A 51 8.18 -1.46 0.76
CA ALA A 51 8.91 -1.19 2.00
C ALA A 51 9.98 -2.25 2.30
N LEU A 52 9.72 -3.52 1.99
CA LEU A 52 10.68 -4.62 2.17
C LEU A 52 11.85 -4.51 1.19
N HIS A 53 11.59 -4.30 -0.10
CA HIS A 53 12.67 -4.13 -1.09
C HIS A 53 13.54 -2.90 -0.80
N ARG A 54 12.95 -1.82 -0.28
CA ARG A 54 13.73 -0.66 0.17
C ARG A 54 14.66 -0.99 1.33
N ARG A 55 14.24 -1.85 2.27
CA ARG A 55 15.10 -2.32 3.37
C ARG A 55 16.21 -3.25 2.88
N GLU A 56 15.93 -4.12 1.91
CA GLU A 56 16.97 -4.99 1.32
C GLU A 56 18.05 -4.15 0.60
N GLU A 57 17.67 -3.09 -0.11
CA GLU A 57 18.60 -2.13 -0.73
C GLU A 57 19.39 -1.30 0.31
N GLU A 58 18.78 -0.97 1.45
CA GLU A 58 19.42 -0.24 2.55
C GLU A 58 20.29 -1.16 3.45
N GLU A 59 19.94 -2.44 3.61
CA GLU A 59 20.69 -3.44 4.39
C GLU A 59 22.00 -3.86 3.70
N ASP A 60 22.06 -3.83 2.36
CA ASP A 60 23.31 -4.04 1.62
C ASP A 60 24.30 -2.87 1.76
N THR A 61 23.92 -1.78 2.44
CA THR A 61 24.78 -0.58 2.60
C THR A 61 24.94 -0.05 4.03
N ALA A 62 24.34 -0.64 5.07
CA ALA A 62 24.50 -0.13 6.44
C ALA A 62 24.64 -1.21 7.53
N PRO A 63 25.59 -1.08 8.48
CA PRO A 63 25.67 -1.97 9.64
C PRO A 63 24.55 -1.63 10.63
N GLY A 64 23.62 -2.57 10.82
CA GLY A 64 22.71 -2.69 11.98
C GLY A 64 22.08 -1.40 12.51
N PHE A 65 20.91 -1.03 11.99
CA PHE A 65 20.09 0.05 12.56
C PHE A 65 18.90 -0.52 13.34
N THR A 66 18.99 -0.54 14.67
CA THR A 66 17.83 -0.69 15.56
C THR A 66 16.96 0.56 15.48
N LEU A 67 15.68 0.39 15.13
CA LEU A 67 14.68 1.44 15.07
C LEU A 67 14.47 2.12 16.45
N PRO A 68 14.71 3.43 16.62
CA PRO A 68 14.22 4.17 17.77
C PRO A 68 12.78 4.58 17.48
N GLY A 69 11.81 3.86 18.04
CA GLY A 69 10.40 4.20 17.85
C GLY A 69 9.35 3.11 18.09
N ALA A 70 9.70 2.01 18.77
CA ALA A 70 8.69 1.15 19.39
C ALA A 70 8.08 1.88 20.60
N SER A 71 7.35 2.97 20.34
CA SER A 71 6.47 3.62 21.29
C SER A 71 5.04 3.22 20.93
N GLU A 72 4.35 2.70 21.93
CA GLU A 72 2.93 2.35 21.97
C GLU A 72 2.05 3.59 21.74
N ASP A 73 2.05 4.13 20.52
CA ASP A 73 1.02 5.06 20.09
C ASP A 73 0.00 4.25 19.30
N ASP A 74 -1.01 3.77 20.01
CA ASP A 74 -2.24 3.17 19.49
C ASP A 74 -2.91 4.22 18.59
N GLY A 75 -2.48 4.24 17.32
CA GLY A 75 -2.84 5.25 16.33
C GLY A 75 -4.33 5.28 16.08
N GLN A 76 -5.04 6.13 16.82
CA GLN A 76 -6.46 6.35 16.63
C GLN A 76 -6.68 7.05 15.29
N TRP A 77 -7.20 6.27 14.32
CA TRP A 77 -7.51 6.72 12.97
C TRP A 77 -8.37 7.99 13.01
N SER A 78 -7.98 9.00 12.24
CA SER A 78 -8.73 10.26 12.19
C SER A 78 -10.06 10.07 11.46
N GLU A 79 -11.02 10.99 11.67
CA GLU A 79 -12.31 10.95 10.96
C GLU A 79 -12.16 11.08 9.43
N SER A 80 -11.08 11.72 8.98
CA SER A 80 -10.75 11.80 7.55
C SER A 80 -10.28 10.46 7.01
N ASP A 81 -9.49 9.70 7.77
CA ASP A 81 -9.03 8.37 7.37
C ASP A 81 -10.21 7.40 7.29
N LYS A 82 -11.15 7.47 8.25
CA LYS A 82 -12.39 6.68 8.21
C LYS A 82 -13.26 7.01 7.00
N ALA A 83 -13.37 8.29 6.62
CA ALA A 83 -14.13 8.69 5.43
C ALA A 83 -13.46 8.22 4.13
N PHE A 84 -12.14 8.25 4.08
CA PHE A 84 -11.35 7.74 2.97
C PHE A 84 -11.55 6.22 2.82
N LEU A 85 -11.42 5.44 3.89
CA LEU A 85 -11.63 3.99 3.88
C LEU A 85 -13.05 3.58 3.45
N ARG A 86 -14.07 4.32 3.89
CA ARG A 86 -15.46 4.09 3.44
C ARG A 86 -15.62 4.23 1.92
N THR A 87 -14.82 5.08 1.27
CA THR A 87 -14.84 5.25 -0.20
C THR A 87 -14.37 3.97 -0.91
N PHE A 88 -13.47 3.20 -0.28
CA PHE A 88 -12.99 1.92 -0.78
C PHE A 88 -13.78 0.71 -0.26
N ARG A 89 -14.90 0.93 0.44
CA ARG A 89 -15.70 -0.11 1.13
C ARG A 89 -14.88 -0.94 2.13
N ILE A 90 -13.80 -0.39 2.65
CA ILE A 90 -13.02 -1.00 3.72
C ILE A 90 -13.77 -0.68 5.02
N SER A 91 -14.27 -1.71 5.68
CA SER A 91 -14.96 -1.59 6.97
C SER A 91 -13.94 -1.82 8.08
N MET A 92 -13.94 -0.95 9.08
CA MET A 92 -13.22 -1.20 10.35
C MET A 92 -13.96 -2.26 11.17
#